data_AF-A0A2G9LRP3-F1
#
_entry.id   AF-A0A2G9LRP3-F1
#
_cell.length_a   1.000
_cell.length_b   1.000
_cell.length_c   1.000
_cell.angle_alpha   90.00
_cell.angle_beta   90.00
_cell.angle_gamma   90.00
#
_symmetry.space_group_name_H-M   'P 1'
#
loop_
_entity.id
_entity.type
_entity.pdbx_description
1 polymer ?
#
loop_
_entity_poly.entity_id
_entity_poly.type
_entity_poly.pdbx_seq_one_letter_code
_entity_poly.pdbx_strand_id
1 'polypeptide(L)'
;KVTKKDLHLMSEKKIKEINTFLIPAVKVICEWRGKDFGILVELKKGSIVRNLEEKETLIVPNLNGLNKDELIVLEAALRMETFDMDTLKKVCSSVSTFKTSVGALKRKKFFKKDGENMVLNENLDLVKKPDKFASFSKINYTSISYDKKLEPTLLIEEVKNRLNRFVNVKDHKECFIVYYDVKHEN
;
A
#
# COMPACT_ATOMS: atom_id res chain seq x y z
N LYS A 1 6.44 8.30 20.82
CA LYS A 1 7.25 7.11 20.43
C LYS A 1 7.22 6.18 21.62
N VAL A 2 6.82 4.92 21.43
CA VAL A 2 6.81 3.92 22.50
C VAL A 2 8.21 3.33 22.66
N THR A 3 8.74 3.33 23.88
CA THR A 3 10.02 2.73 24.27
C THR A 3 9.79 1.38 24.96
N LYS A 4 10.85 0.57 25.13
CA LYS A 4 10.75 -0.67 25.93
C LYS A 4 10.27 -0.40 27.36
N LYS A 5 10.60 0.76 27.93
CA LYS A 5 10.11 1.19 29.26
C LYS A 5 8.61 1.48 29.24
N ASP A 6 8.15 2.20 28.20
CA ASP A 6 6.72 2.48 28.04
C ASP A 6 5.91 1.17 27.88
N LEU A 7 6.43 0.19 27.15
CA LEU A 7 5.80 -1.13 27.03
C LEU A 7 5.66 -1.83 28.38
N HIS A 8 6.69 -1.77 29.24
CA HIS A 8 6.60 -2.32 30.60
C HIS A 8 5.57 -1.57 31.47
N LEU A 9 5.46 -0.24 31.31
CA LEU A 9 4.50 0.58 32.04
C LEU A 9 3.05 0.37 31.59
N MET A 10 2.85 0.08 30.30
CA MET A 10 1.53 -0.10 29.68
C MET A 10 1.00 -1.53 29.77
N SER A 11 1.82 -2.50 30.19
CA SER A 11 1.38 -3.89 30.24
C SER A 11 0.77 -4.25 31.59
N GLU A 12 -0.44 -4.81 31.54
CA GLU A 12 -1.13 -5.36 32.71
C GLU A 12 -0.51 -6.67 33.21
N LYS A 13 0.27 -7.35 32.35
CA LYS A 13 0.95 -8.60 32.66
C LYS A 13 2.46 -8.42 32.64
N LYS A 14 3.16 -9.15 33.50
CA LYS A 14 4.62 -9.09 33.52
C LYS A 14 5.19 -9.52 32.16
N ILE A 15 5.98 -8.64 31.57
CA ILE A 15 6.63 -8.90 30.28
C ILE A 15 7.85 -9.78 30.53
N LYS A 16 7.92 -10.91 29.84
CA LYS A 16 9.04 -11.84 29.86
C LYS A 16 10.17 -11.37 28.93
N GLU A 17 9.80 -10.91 27.74
CA GLU A 17 10.76 -10.63 26.66
C GLU A 17 10.19 -9.56 25.71
N ILE A 18 11.04 -8.61 25.27
CA ILE A 18 10.71 -7.65 24.21
C ILE A 18 11.78 -7.72 23.12
N ASN A 19 11.41 -8.30 21.98
CA ASN A 19 12.23 -8.35 20.78
C ASN A 19 11.95 -7.15 19.89
N THR A 20 13.00 -6.51 19.40
CA THR A 20 12.95 -5.32 18.55
C THR A 20 13.39 -5.67 17.14
N PHE A 21 12.49 -5.46 16.19
CA PHE A 21 12.70 -5.70 14.77
C PHE A 21 12.78 -4.37 14.03
N LEU A 22 13.79 -4.23 13.18
CA LEU A 22 13.89 -3.15 12.22
C LEU A 22 13.47 -3.65 10.84
N ILE A 23 12.32 -3.16 10.35
CA ILE A 23 11.80 -3.48 9.03
C ILE A 23 12.23 -2.35 8.07
N PRO A 24 12.95 -2.65 6.97
CA PRO A 24 13.41 -1.62 6.05
C PRO A 24 12.22 -0.97 5.35
N ALA A 25 12.23 0.35 5.28
CA ALA A 25 11.15 1.14 4.71
C ALA A 25 11.70 2.39 4.02
N VAL A 26 10.86 3.00 3.19
CA VAL A 26 11.14 4.28 2.56
C VAL A 26 9.92 5.18 2.70
N LYS A 27 10.14 6.42 3.15
CA LYS A 27 9.13 7.47 3.06
C LYS A 27 9.34 8.20 1.75
N VAL A 28 8.42 8.00 0.81
CA VAL A 28 8.45 8.63 -0.52
C VAL A 28 7.64 9.92 -0.44
N ILE A 29 8.24 11.04 -0.84
CA ILE A 29 7.57 12.33 -0.93
C ILE A 29 6.95 12.45 -2.31
N CYS A 30 5.64 12.61 -2.34
CA CYS A 30 4.82 12.61 -3.53
C CYS A 30 4.07 13.94 -3.66
N GLU A 31 3.69 14.27 -4.88
CA GLU A 31 2.77 15.35 -5.21
C GLU A 31 1.59 14.78 -6.01
N TRP A 32 0.39 15.25 -5.67
CA TRP A 32 -0.82 14.96 -6.43
C TRP A 32 -1.77 16.15 -6.38
N ARG A 33 -2.15 16.66 -7.55
CA ARG A 33 -3.05 17.81 -7.72
C ARG A 33 -2.58 19.05 -6.94
N GLY A 34 -1.28 19.31 -6.95
CA GLY A 34 -0.64 20.45 -6.30
C GLY A 34 -0.43 20.30 -4.79
N LYS A 35 -0.71 19.13 -4.20
CA LYS A 35 -0.53 18.87 -2.77
C LYS A 35 0.58 17.86 -2.54
N ASP A 36 1.46 18.20 -1.59
CA ASP A 36 2.57 17.35 -1.18
C ASP A 36 2.20 16.49 0.01
N PHE A 37 2.60 15.22 -0.03
CA PHE A 37 2.37 14.26 1.05
C PHE A 37 3.44 13.16 0.99
N GLY A 38 3.65 12.48 2.12
CA GLY A 38 4.58 11.35 2.19
C GLY A 38 3.83 10.04 2.23
N ILE A 39 4.22 9.05 1.43
CA ILE A 39 3.76 7.66 1.53
C ILE A 39 4.87 6.85 2.20
N LEU A 40 4.52 6.07 3.23
CA LEU A 40 5.46 5.13 3.84
C LEU A 40 5.30 3.75 3.20
N VAL A 41 6.39 3.18 2.70
CA VAL A 41 6.40 1.86 2.03
C VAL A 41 7.39 0.95 2.73
N GLU A 42 6.99 -0.27 3.08
CA GLU A 42 7.94 -1.29 3.53
C GLU A 42 8.66 -1.94 2.33
N LEU A 43 9.98 -2.09 2.43
CA LEU A 43 10.83 -2.63 1.36
C LEU A 43 10.88 -4.17 1.36
N LYS A 44 10.19 -4.83 2.31
CA LYS A 44 10.14 -6.29 2.37
C LYS A 44 9.15 -6.87 1.36
N LYS A 45 7.92 -6.33 1.30
CA LYS A 45 6.88 -6.75 0.35
C LYS A 45 6.49 -5.64 -0.64
N GLY A 46 6.93 -4.40 -0.42
CA GLY A 46 6.54 -3.26 -1.25
C GLY A 46 5.13 -2.75 -0.94
N SER A 47 4.64 -3.02 0.26
CA SER A 47 3.33 -2.57 0.70
C SER A 47 3.40 -1.17 1.28
N ILE A 48 2.40 -0.35 0.97
CA ILE A 48 2.16 0.93 1.61
C ILE A 48 1.69 0.67 3.04
N VAL A 49 2.29 1.35 4.01
CA VAL A 49 1.86 1.31 5.41
C VAL A 49 0.77 2.34 5.63
N ARG A 50 -0.43 1.89 5.96
CA ARG A 50 -1.61 2.73 6.23
C ARG A 50 -1.69 3.09 7.70
N ASN A 51 -1.45 2.11 8.56
CA ASN A 51 -1.43 2.28 10.01
C ASN A 51 -0.22 1.54 10.59
N LEU A 52 0.70 2.27 11.22
CA LEU A 52 1.89 1.70 11.85
C LEU A 52 1.59 0.89 13.10
N GLU A 53 0.60 1.31 13.89
CA GLU A 53 0.26 0.70 15.17
C GLU A 53 -0.49 -0.61 14.97
N GLU A 54 -1.48 -0.60 14.07
CA GLU A 54 -2.27 -1.79 13.69
C GLU A 54 -1.55 -2.68 12.66
N LYS A 55 -0.41 -2.23 12.13
CA LYS A 55 0.35 -2.89 11.04
C LYS A 55 -0.49 -3.10 9.79
N GLU A 56 -1.42 -2.19 9.55
CA GLU A 56 -2.25 -2.22 8.36
C GLU A 56 -1.40 -1.81 7.16
N THR A 57 -1.35 -2.68 6.15
CA THR A 57 -0.61 -2.43 4.92
C THR A 57 -1.46 -2.73 3.70
N LEU A 58 -1.17 -2.02 2.62
CA LEU A 58 -1.82 -2.19 1.32
C LEU A 58 -0.76 -2.51 0.26
N ILE A 59 -0.96 -3.60 -0.47
CA ILE A 59 -0.08 -3.94 -1.60
C ILE A 59 -0.36 -2.98 -2.76
N VAL A 60 0.68 -2.32 -3.27
CA VAL A 60 0.56 -1.46 -4.45
C VAL A 60 0.11 -2.31 -5.64
N PRO A 61 -0.98 -1.96 -6.35
CA PRO A 61 -1.45 -2.72 -7.50
C PRO A 61 -0.38 -2.72 -8.60
N ASN A 62 -0.03 -3.91 -9.08
CA ASN A 62 0.91 -4.04 -10.19
C ASN A 62 0.18 -3.87 -11.51
N LEU A 63 0.21 -2.66 -12.08
CA LEU A 63 -0.35 -2.38 -13.40
C LEU A 63 0.57 -2.85 -14.56
N ASN A 64 1.72 -3.46 -14.28
CA ASN A 64 2.55 -4.03 -15.33
C ASN A 64 1.86 -5.21 -16.02
N GLY A 65 2.08 -5.29 -17.34
CA GLY A 65 1.52 -6.37 -18.16
C GLY A 65 0.01 -6.28 -18.31
N LEU A 66 -0.58 -5.09 -18.18
CA LEU A 66 -1.91 -4.82 -18.72
C LEU A 66 -1.80 -4.46 -20.20
N ASN A 67 -2.58 -5.14 -21.03
CA ASN A 67 -2.67 -4.76 -22.45
C ASN A 67 -3.58 -3.53 -22.63
N LYS A 68 -3.63 -2.98 -23.84
CA LYS A 68 -4.39 -1.76 -24.15
C LYS A 68 -5.88 -1.89 -23.82
N ASP A 69 -6.48 -3.02 -24.14
CA ASP A 69 -7.91 -3.27 -23.90
C ASP A 69 -8.21 -3.40 -22.41
N GLU A 70 -7.33 -4.08 -21.65
CA GLU A 70 -7.41 -4.17 -20.20
C GLU A 70 -7.28 -2.80 -19.53
N LEU A 71 -6.40 -1.93 -20.04
CA LEU A 71 -6.24 -0.56 -19.54
C LEU A 71 -7.50 0.27 -19.78
N ILE A 72 -8.06 0.23 -20.99
CA ILE A 72 -9.30 0.96 -21.33
C ILE A 72 -10.46 0.53 -20.40
N VAL A 73 -10.62 -0.78 -20.18
CA VAL A 73 -11.65 -1.31 -19.29
C VAL A 73 -11.41 -0.88 -17.84
N LEU A 74 -10.16 -0.94 -17.37
CA LEU A 74 -9.82 -0.51 -16.01
C LEU A 74 -10.05 1.00 -15.81
N GLU A 75 -9.70 1.84 -16.78
CA GLU A 75 -9.94 3.29 -16.75
C GLU A 75 -11.43 3.65 -16.75
N ALA A 76 -12.26 2.91 -17.50
CA ALA A 76 -13.71 3.05 -17.42
C ALA A 76 -14.24 2.69 -16.02
N ALA A 77 -13.82 1.54 -15.48
CA ALA A 77 -14.21 1.11 -14.13
C ALA A 77 -13.74 2.09 -13.03
N LEU A 78 -12.53 2.64 -13.17
CA LEU A 78 -11.98 3.69 -12.28
C LEU A 78 -12.87 4.95 -12.26
N ARG A 79 -13.56 5.30 -13.34
CA ARG A 79 -14.48 6.44 -13.35
C ARG A 79 -15.84 6.14 -12.71
N MET A 80 -16.28 4.88 -12.76
CA MET A 80 -17.63 4.49 -12.32
C MET A 80 -17.74 4.20 -10.82
N GLU A 81 -16.64 3.83 -10.13
CA GLU A 81 -16.62 3.37 -8.73
C GLU A 81 -17.35 2.02 -8.51
N THR A 82 -18.64 1.95 -8.84
CA THR A 82 -19.49 0.76 -8.84
C THR A 82 -20.12 0.59 -10.22
N PHE A 83 -20.20 -0.63 -10.72
CA PHE A 83 -20.70 -0.90 -12.07
C PHE A 83 -21.28 -2.30 -12.21
N ASP A 84 -22.33 -2.44 -13.02
CA ASP A 84 -22.73 -3.71 -13.59
C ASP A 84 -21.98 -3.98 -14.91
N MET A 85 -22.01 -5.24 -15.34
CA MET A 85 -21.26 -5.69 -16.52
C MET A 85 -21.78 -5.10 -17.84
N ASP A 86 -23.08 -4.84 -17.94
CA ASP A 86 -23.69 -4.34 -19.17
C ASP A 86 -23.43 -2.84 -19.33
N THR A 87 -23.50 -2.08 -18.25
CA THR A 87 -23.11 -0.67 -18.25
C THR A 87 -21.63 -0.50 -18.55
N LEU A 88 -20.75 -1.28 -17.91
CA LEU A 88 -19.32 -1.21 -18.22
C LEU A 88 -19.04 -1.56 -19.70
N LYS A 89 -19.75 -2.56 -20.25
CA LYS A 89 -19.63 -2.95 -21.66
C LYS A 89 -20.07 -1.84 -22.62
N LYS A 90 -21.15 -1.11 -22.30
CA LYS A 90 -21.62 0.03 -23.10
C LYS A 90 -20.58 1.14 -23.16
N VAL A 91 -19.93 1.44 -22.03
CA VAL A 91 -18.86 2.45 -21.94
C VAL A 91 -17.61 2.00 -22.71
N CYS A 92 -17.31 0.69 -22.69
CA CYS A 92 -16.16 0.10 -23.38
C CYS A 92 -16.51 -0.51 -24.74
N SER A 93 -17.47 0.07 -25.47
CA SER A 93 -18.02 -0.51 -26.71
C SER A 93 -16.97 -0.71 -27.82
N SER A 94 -15.88 0.05 -27.78
CA SER A 94 -14.74 -0.07 -28.70
C SER A 94 -13.82 -1.26 -28.41
N VAL A 95 -13.95 -1.91 -27.24
CA VAL A 95 -13.07 -2.99 -26.81
C VAL A 95 -13.61 -4.34 -27.32
N SER A 96 -13.03 -4.83 -28.41
CA SER A 96 -13.44 -6.11 -29.04
C SER A 96 -13.21 -7.32 -28.12
N THR A 97 -12.19 -7.26 -27.25
CA THR A 97 -11.84 -8.34 -26.32
C THR A 97 -12.46 -8.19 -24.93
N PHE A 98 -13.54 -7.40 -24.79
CA PHE A 98 -14.10 -6.97 -23.50
C PHE A 98 -14.24 -8.10 -22.46
N LYS A 99 -14.86 -9.22 -22.82
CA LYS A 99 -15.05 -10.37 -21.91
C LYS A 99 -13.72 -10.95 -21.42
N THR A 100 -12.73 -11.07 -22.30
CA THR A 100 -11.39 -11.58 -22.00
C THR A 100 -10.65 -10.62 -21.07
N SER A 101 -10.68 -9.33 -21.38
CA SER A 101 -10.05 -8.27 -20.58
C SER A 101 -10.65 -8.19 -19.17
N VAL A 102 -11.98 -8.22 -19.04
CA VAL A 102 -12.64 -8.29 -17.73
C VAL A 102 -12.24 -9.55 -16.96
N GLY A 103 -12.19 -10.70 -17.63
CA GLY A 103 -11.75 -11.95 -17.02
C GLY A 103 -10.31 -11.86 -16.48
N ALA A 104 -9.42 -11.23 -17.24
CA ALA A 104 -8.04 -10.98 -16.82
C ALA A 104 -7.97 -10.03 -15.61
N LEU A 105 -8.68 -8.90 -15.64
CA LEU A 105 -8.73 -7.94 -14.53
C LEU A 105 -9.31 -8.56 -13.25
N LYS A 106 -10.31 -9.44 -13.37
CA LYS A 106 -10.83 -10.24 -12.24
C LYS A 106 -9.77 -11.19 -11.66
N ARG A 107 -9.06 -11.94 -12.51
CA ARG A 107 -7.98 -12.84 -12.06
C ARG A 107 -6.83 -12.07 -11.40
N LYS A 108 -6.51 -10.88 -11.90
CA LYS A 108 -5.55 -9.95 -11.29
C LYS A 108 -6.07 -9.25 -10.02
N LYS A 109 -7.29 -9.60 -9.57
CA LYS A 109 -7.95 -9.09 -8.37
C LYS A 109 -8.21 -7.57 -8.39
N PHE A 110 -8.33 -6.96 -9.57
CA PHE A 110 -8.68 -5.54 -9.69
C PHE A 110 -10.16 -5.27 -9.47
N PHE A 111 -11.00 -6.27 -9.70
CA PHE A 111 -12.43 -6.18 -9.44
C PHE A 111 -12.86 -7.18 -8.37
N LYS A 112 -13.81 -6.79 -7.51
CA LYS A 112 -14.51 -7.65 -6.56
C LYS A 112 -16.03 -7.55 -6.79
N LYS A 113 -16.76 -8.59 -6.40
CA LYS A 113 -18.22 -8.59 -6.45
C LYS A 113 -18.77 -7.93 -5.18
N ASP A 114 -19.80 -7.11 -5.32
CA ASP A 114 -20.53 -6.47 -4.23
C ASP A 114 -22.03 -6.55 -4.52
N GLY A 115 -22.69 -7.55 -3.91
CA GLY A 115 -24.06 -7.91 -4.26
C GLY A 115 -24.19 -8.31 -5.74
N GLU A 116 -25.08 -7.64 -6.47
CA GLU A 116 -25.28 -7.83 -7.92
C GLU A 116 -24.28 -7.04 -8.78
N ASN A 117 -23.60 -6.05 -8.19
CA ASN A 117 -22.67 -5.18 -8.87
C ASN A 117 -21.22 -5.66 -8.73
N MET A 118 -20.35 -5.02 -9.50
CA MET A 118 -18.91 -5.07 -9.32
C MET A 118 -18.39 -3.75 -8.82
N VAL A 119 -17.36 -3.84 -7.99
CA VAL A 119 -16.62 -2.69 -7.49
C VAL A 119 -15.13 -2.95 -7.65
N LEU A 120 -14.36 -1.88 -7.60
CA LEU A 120 -12.91 -1.97 -7.62
C LEU A 120 -12.39 -2.56 -6.31
N ASN A 121 -11.23 -3.21 -6.40
CA ASN A 121 -10.48 -3.59 -5.22
C ASN A 121 -9.94 -2.32 -4.52
N GLU A 122 -9.88 -2.35 -3.19
CA GLU A 122 -9.37 -1.25 -2.35
C GLU A 122 -7.95 -0.81 -2.73
N ASN A 123 -7.13 -1.71 -3.26
CA ASN A 123 -5.78 -1.36 -3.69
C ASN A 123 -5.76 -0.37 -4.87
N LEU A 124 -6.85 -0.26 -5.63
CA LEU A 124 -7.01 0.73 -6.69
C LEU A 124 -7.43 2.12 -6.19
N ASP A 125 -7.76 2.27 -4.90
CA ASP A 125 -7.99 3.60 -4.33
C ASP A 125 -6.72 4.47 -4.41
N LEU A 126 -5.53 3.85 -4.41
CA LEU A 126 -4.27 4.52 -4.65
C LEU A 126 -4.24 5.25 -6.01
N VAL A 127 -4.96 4.75 -7.01
CA VAL A 127 -5.04 5.38 -8.34
C VAL A 127 -5.92 6.63 -8.30
N LYS A 128 -7.00 6.63 -7.51
CA LYS A 128 -7.99 7.71 -7.50
C LYS A 128 -7.69 8.80 -6.49
N LYS A 129 -7.24 8.41 -5.30
CA LYS A 129 -7.10 9.25 -4.12
C LYS A 129 -5.82 8.84 -3.36
N PRO A 130 -4.63 8.95 -4.00
CA PRO A 130 -3.38 8.52 -3.39
C PRO A 130 -3.04 9.27 -2.09
N ASP A 131 -3.54 10.50 -1.96
CA ASP A 131 -3.42 11.33 -0.76
C ASP A 131 -4.07 10.71 0.49
N LYS A 132 -5.07 9.82 0.32
CA LYS A 132 -5.64 9.04 1.43
C LYS A 132 -4.64 8.06 2.07
N PHE A 133 -3.55 7.77 1.38
CA PHE A 133 -2.48 6.88 1.84
C PHE A 133 -1.29 7.67 2.42
N ALA A 134 -1.48 8.96 2.70
CA ALA A 134 -0.47 9.79 3.33
C ALA A 134 -0.12 9.28 4.73
N SER A 135 1.18 9.09 4.98
CA SER A 135 1.75 8.84 6.29
C SER A 135 2.19 10.15 6.92
N PHE A 136 1.52 10.52 8.00
CA PHE A 136 1.84 11.70 8.82
C PHE A 136 2.96 11.44 9.84
N SER A 137 3.45 10.20 9.90
CA SER A 137 4.52 9.80 10.82
C SER A 137 5.82 10.52 10.50
N LYS A 138 6.45 11.12 11.51
CA LYS A 138 7.77 11.75 11.39
C LYS A 138 8.88 10.71 11.49
N ILE A 139 9.90 10.84 10.64
CA ILE A 139 11.12 10.04 10.77
C ILE A 139 11.93 10.59 11.94
N ASN A 140 12.27 9.73 12.88
CA ASN A 140 13.10 10.08 14.03
C ASN A 140 14.53 9.57 13.80
N TYR A 141 15.50 10.47 13.81
CA TYR A 141 16.92 10.13 13.66
C TYR A 141 17.52 9.81 15.04
N THR A 142 17.41 8.56 15.45
CA THR A 142 17.90 8.08 16.75
C THR A 142 18.58 6.73 16.62
N SER A 143 19.64 6.49 17.38
CA SER A 143 20.16 5.14 17.56
C SER A 143 19.14 4.28 18.32
N ILE A 144 18.94 3.04 17.87
CA ILE A 144 18.00 2.08 18.47
C ILE A 144 18.70 0.73 18.52
N SER A 145 18.78 0.13 19.70
CA SER A 145 19.20 -1.27 19.84
C SER A 145 18.13 -2.19 19.26
N TYR A 146 18.57 -3.18 18.49
CA TYR A 146 17.67 -4.13 17.83
C TYR A 146 18.16 -5.56 18.00
N ASP A 147 17.20 -6.48 18.02
CA ASP A 147 17.45 -7.92 18.10
C ASP A 147 17.55 -8.50 16.67
N LYS A 148 16.77 -7.95 15.73
CA LYS A 148 16.82 -8.33 14.32
C LYS A 148 16.62 -7.14 13.40
N LYS A 149 17.51 -7.01 12.41
CA LYS A 149 17.34 -6.11 11.27
C LYS A 149 17.00 -6.95 10.05
N LEU A 150 15.90 -6.62 9.38
CA LEU A 150 15.50 -7.33 8.16
C LEU A 150 16.18 -6.69 6.95
N GLU A 151 16.50 -7.53 5.98
CA GLU A 151 17.03 -7.09 4.68
C GLU A 151 15.90 -6.76 3.71
N PRO A 152 16.03 -5.67 2.94
CA PRO A 152 15.05 -5.30 1.91
C PRO A 152 15.01 -6.38 0.83
N THR A 153 13.81 -6.64 0.29
CA THR A 153 13.65 -7.52 -0.88
C THR A 153 13.49 -6.70 -2.16
N LEU A 154 13.03 -5.46 -2.04
CA LEU A 154 12.80 -4.55 -3.16
C LEU A 154 13.76 -3.37 -3.10
N LEU A 155 14.17 -2.91 -4.28
CA LEU A 155 14.95 -1.70 -4.42
C LEU A 155 14.03 -0.47 -4.32
N ILE A 156 14.56 0.62 -3.77
CA ILE A 156 13.82 1.88 -3.64
C ILE A 156 13.37 2.41 -5.01
N GLU A 157 14.22 2.29 -6.04
CA GLU A 157 13.87 2.70 -7.40
C GLU A 157 12.68 1.90 -7.97
N GLU A 158 12.56 0.61 -7.64
CA GLU A 158 11.40 -0.19 -8.06
C GLU A 158 10.11 0.32 -7.40
N VAL A 159 10.19 0.70 -6.12
CA VAL A 159 9.06 1.30 -5.39
C VAL A 159 8.68 2.65 -5.99
N LYS A 160 9.66 3.52 -6.24
CA LYS A 160 9.44 4.83 -6.88
C LYS A 160 8.80 4.67 -8.25
N ASN A 161 9.29 3.75 -9.08
CA ASN A 161 8.75 3.48 -10.42
C ASN A 161 7.31 2.94 -10.39
N ARG A 162 6.93 2.18 -9.36
CA ARG A 162 5.53 1.75 -9.16
C ARG A 162 4.65 2.92 -8.76
N LEU A 163 5.10 3.77 -7.82
CA LEU A 163 4.33 4.92 -7.34
C LEU A 163 4.21 6.03 -8.38
N ASN A 164 5.24 6.27 -9.20
CA ASN A 164 5.27 7.31 -10.25
C ASN A 164 4.16 7.18 -11.30
N ARG A 165 3.45 6.05 -11.32
CA ARG A 165 2.28 5.82 -12.18
C ARG A 165 1.01 6.49 -11.68
N PHE A 166 0.96 6.83 -10.39
CA PHE A 166 -0.23 7.31 -9.71
C PHE A 166 -0.04 8.73 -9.16
N VAL A 167 1.20 9.07 -8.84
CA VAL A 167 1.60 10.33 -8.21
C VAL A 167 2.92 10.79 -8.79
N ASN A 168 3.23 12.08 -8.65
CA ASN A 168 4.53 12.60 -8.99
C ASN A 168 5.49 12.39 -7.81
N VAL A 169 6.48 11.50 -7.93
CA VAL A 169 7.47 11.29 -6.87
C VAL A 169 8.54 12.37 -6.93
N LYS A 170 8.63 13.18 -5.86
CA LYS A 170 9.57 14.30 -5.74
C LYS A 170 10.89 13.90 -5.10
N ASP A 171 10.82 13.13 -4.01
CA ASP A 171 11.98 12.78 -3.20
C ASP A 171 11.70 11.51 -2.37
N HIS A 172 12.69 11.00 -1.65
CA HIS A 172 12.53 9.88 -0.75
C HIS A 172 13.50 9.93 0.43
N LYS A 173 13.12 9.28 1.53
CA LYS A 173 13.96 9.13 2.72
C LYS A 173 13.92 7.69 3.20
N GLU A 174 15.08 7.06 3.24
CA GLU A 174 15.25 5.73 3.82
C GLU A 174 15.01 5.77 5.34
N CYS A 175 14.34 4.75 5.86
CA CYS A 175 14.10 4.61 7.28
C CYS A 175 13.86 3.15 7.67
N PHE A 176 13.65 2.92 8.97
CA PHE A 176 13.20 1.63 9.48
C PHE A 176 11.90 1.81 10.26
N ILE A 177 10.97 0.87 10.06
CA ILE A 177 9.83 0.70 10.95
C ILE A 177 10.32 -0.12 12.13
N VAL A 178 10.17 0.45 13.32
CA VAL A 178 10.54 -0.21 14.58
C VAL A 178 9.33 -0.99 15.06
N TYR A 179 9.48 -2.30 15.15
CA TYR A 179 8.46 -3.20 15.63
C TYR A 179 8.91 -3.90 16.91
N TYR A 180 8.03 -3.96 17.91
CA TYR A 180 8.28 -4.66 19.16
C TYR A 180 7.38 -5.90 19.24
N ASP A 181 8.00 -7.07 19.40
CA ASP A 181 7.31 -8.31 19.74
C ASP A 181 7.42 -8.53 21.25
N VAL A 182 6.28 -8.50 21.93
CA VAL A 182 6.19 -8.54 23.39
C VAL A 182 5.63 -9.90 23.82
N LYS A 183 6.43 -10.68 24.56
CA LYS A 183 6.00 -11.93 25.16
C LYS A 183 5.75 -11.73 26.65
N HIS A 184 4.58 -12.16 27.12
CA HIS A 184 4.20 -12.09 28.53
C HIS A 184 4.56 -13.38 29.25
N GLU A 185 4.72 -13.31 30.57
CA GLU A 185 4.73 -14.50 31.42
C GLU A 185 3.33 -15.17 31.40
N ASN A 186 3.31 -16.51 31.45
CA ASN A 186 2.07 -17.29 31.52
C ASN A 186 1.41 -17.15 32.88
#